data_AF-K9Y9P7-F1
#
_entry.id   AF-K9Y9P7-F1
#
_cell.length_a   1.000
_cell.length_b   1.000
_cell.length_c   1.000
_cell.angle_alpha   90.00
_cell.angle_beta   90.00
_cell.angle_gamma   90.00
#
_symmetry.space_group_name_H-M   'P 1'
#
loop_
_entity.id
_entity.type
_entity.pdbx_description
1 polymer ?
#
loop_
_entity_poly.entity_id
_entity_poly.type
_entity_poly.pdbx_seq_one_letter_code
_entity_poly.pdbx_strand_id
1 'polypeptide(L)'
;MSHHASDERLVQFLRKYSPPPPSPKGDVEGALMDQIEAEAPPTNVTAFPKIRYQGWVFGSAIAASVLLLFTSVRLLPPKSLSPQETAELETFLIENWEAVTTPAETETSWFIPEQP
;
A
#
# COMPACT_ATOMS: atom_id res chain seq x y z
N MET A 1 -7.38 -16.92 35.73
CA MET A 1 -8.83 -17.23 35.62
C MET A 1 -9.67 -16.14 36.30
N SER A 2 -9.47 -14.87 35.94
CA SER A 2 -10.08 -13.71 36.64
C SER A 2 -10.85 -12.75 35.72
N HIS A 3 -10.88 -12.98 34.40
CA HIS A 3 -11.54 -12.08 33.44
C HIS A 3 -13.07 -12.25 33.36
N HIS A 4 -13.61 -13.45 33.65
CA HIS A 4 -15.05 -13.69 33.56
C HIS A 4 -15.86 -13.01 34.68
N ALA A 5 -15.31 -12.91 35.90
CA ALA A 5 -16.01 -12.30 37.03
C ALA A 5 -16.11 -10.76 36.91
N SER A 6 -15.13 -10.12 36.26
CA SER A 6 -15.18 -8.68 35.96
C SER A 6 -16.24 -8.35 34.91
N ASP A 7 -16.43 -9.22 33.92
CA ASP A 7 -17.41 -9.01 32.85
C ASP A 7 -18.85 -9.12 33.37
N GLU A 8 -19.14 -10.08 34.25
CA GLU A 8 -20.49 -10.21 34.84
C GLU A 8 -20.86 -9.00 35.71
N ARG A 9 -19.91 -8.50 36.49
CA ARG A 9 -20.11 -7.29 37.32
C ARG A 9 -20.35 -6.06 36.44
N LEU A 10 -19.64 -5.95 35.32
CA LEU A 10 -19.81 -4.86 34.36
C LEU A 10 -21.19 -4.93 33.70
N VAL A 11 -21.63 -6.11 33.27
CA VAL A 11 -22.95 -6.31 32.66
C VAL A 11 -24.08 -5.94 33.63
N GLN A 12 -23.96 -6.35 34.90
CA GLN A 12 -24.95 -5.99 35.92
C GLN A 12 -24.98 -4.48 36.21
N PHE A 13 -23.82 -3.84 36.26
CA PHE A 13 -23.71 -2.40 36.42
C PHE A 13 -24.38 -1.66 35.25
N LEU A 14 -24.07 -2.06 34.01
CA LEU A 14 -24.67 -1.47 32.81
C LEU A 14 -26.18 -1.66 32.81
N ARG A 15 -26.69 -2.85 33.15
CA ARG A 15 -28.13 -3.10 33.23
C ARG A 15 -28.82 -2.25 34.31
N LYS A 16 -28.15 -2.00 35.44
CA LYS A 16 -28.70 -1.21 36.55
C LYS A 16 -28.81 0.28 36.22
N TYR A 17 -27.88 0.82 35.44
CA TYR A 17 -27.81 2.25 35.13
C TYR A 17 -28.17 2.58 33.68
N SER A 18 -28.57 1.60 32.87
CA SER A 18 -29.03 1.85 31.50
C SER A 18 -30.49 2.31 31.54
N PRO A 19 -30.78 3.55 31.11
CA PRO A 19 -32.15 4.02 30.98
C PRO A 19 -32.89 3.19 29.91
N PRO A 20 -34.22 3.11 29.96
CA PRO A 20 -34.99 2.48 28.89
C PRO A 20 -34.62 3.14 27.56
N PRO A 21 -34.48 2.35 26.47
CA PRO A 21 -34.18 2.92 25.17
C PRO A 21 -35.28 3.94 24.81
N PRO A 22 -34.92 5.05 24.17
CA PRO A 22 -35.92 6.01 23.72
C PRO A 22 -36.92 5.30 22.81
N SER A 23 -38.19 5.70 22.89
CA SER A 23 -39.20 5.20 21.96
C SER A 23 -38.69 5.35 20.54
N PRO A 24 -38.86 4.34 19.66
CA PRO A 24 -38.48 4.45 18.26
C PRO A 24 -39.08 5.74 17.71
N LYS A 25 -38.22 6.64 17.22
CA LYS A 25 -38.71 7.77 16.45
C LYS A 25 -39.47 7.16 15.26
N GLY A 26 -40.70 7.61 15.02
CA GLY A 26 -41.52 7.13 13.90
C GLY A 26 -40.75 7.23 12.58
N ASP A 27 -41.23 6.53 11.55
CA ASP A 27 -40.56 6.25 10.27
C ASP A 27 -39.50 7.28 9.83
N VAL A 28 -38.29 7.13 10.39
CA VAL A 28 -37.15 8.02 10.14
C VAL A 28 -36.64 7.79 8.73
N GLU A 29 -36.76 6.56 8.24
CA GLU A 29 -36.40 6.17 6.89
C GLU A 29 -37.32 6.86 5.87
N GLY A 30 -38.63 6.83 6.09
CA GLY A 30 -39.59 7.56 5.25
C GLY A 30 -39.30 9.06 5.21
N ALA A 31 -39.13 9.69 6.38
CA ALA A 31 -38.81 11.12 6.45
C ALA A 31 -37.47 11.48 5.77
N LEU A 32 -36.48 10.58 5.83
CA LEU A 32 -35.20 10.75 5.16
C LEU A 32 -35.30 10.58 3.65
N MET A 33 -36.08 9.60 3.18
CA MET A 33 -36.31 9.39 1.74
C MET A 33 -37.07 10.55 1.12
N ASP A 34 -38.10 11.06 1.81
CA ASP A 34 -38.82 12.26 1.40
C ASP A 34 -37.89 13.48 1.30
N GLN A 35 -36.94 13.60 2.24
CA GLN A 35 -35.96 14.69 2.24
C GLN A 35 -34.94 14.56 1.10
N ILE A 36 -34.48 13.34 0.79
CA ILE A 36 -33.58 13.07 -0.34
C ILE A 36 -34.27 13.35 -1.67
N GLU A 37 -35.55 12.99 -1.80
CA GLU A 37 -36.33 13.25 -3.00
C GLU A 37 -36.65 14.75 -3.18
N ALA A 38 -36.85 15.47 -2.08
CA ALA A 38 -37.07 16.92 -2.08
C ALA A 38 -35.78 17.72 -2.30
N GLU A 39 -34.60 17.14 -2.06
CA GLU A 39 -33.32 17.80 -2.30
C GLU A 39 -33.04 17.86 -3.81
N ALA A 40 -33.12 19.06 -4.38
CA ALA A 40 -32.76 19.28 -5.78
C ALA A 40 -31.32 18.81 -6.02
N PRO A 41 -31.04 18.10 -7.13
CA PRO A 41 -29.69 17.60 -7.40
C PRO A 41 -28.71 18.77 -7.37
N PRO A 42 -27.54 18.61 -6.72
CA PRO A 42 -26.57 19.69 -6.62
C PRO A 42 -26.22 20.16 -8.03
N THR A 43 -26.56 21.41 -8.34
CA THR A 43 -26.29 22.07 -9.63
C THR A 43 -24.79 22.21 -9.95
N ASN A 44 -23.94 21.75 -9.04
CA ASN A 44 -22.51 22.00 -9.00
C ASN A 44 -21.69 20.70 -9.05
N VAL A 45 -22.22 19.62 -9.61
CA VAL A 45 -21.34 18.58 -10.13
C VAL A 45 -20.62 19.18 -11.32
N THR A 46 -19.39 19.63 -11.10
CA THR A 46 -18.44 19.98 -12.16
C THR A 46 -18.29 18.75 -13.04
N ALA A 47 -19.09 18.70 -14.10
CA ALA A 47 -18.98 17.67 -15.11
C ALA A 47 -17.55 17.74 -15.65
N PHE A 48 -16.77 16.67 -15.41
CA PHE A 48 -15.47 16.54 -16.04
C PHE A 48 -15.65 16.76 -17.54
N PRO A 49 -14.83 17.61 -18.18
CA PRO A 49 -14.95 17.83 -19.61
C PRO A 49 -14.74 16.47 -20.29
N LYS A 50 -15.81 15.92 -20.88
CA LYS A 50 -15.72 14.73 -21.73
C LYS A 50 -14.98 15.13 -22.99
N ILE A 51 -13.65 15.08 -22.94
CA ILE A 51 -12.81 15.26 -24.11
C ILE A 51 -13.06 14.01 -24.97
N ARG A 52 -13.84 14.16 -26.04
CA ARG A 52 -14.26 13.08 -26.95
C ARG A 52 -13.09 12.28 -27.55
N TYR A 53 -11.87 12.84 -27.49
CA TYR A 53 -10.63 12.27 -28.02
C TYR A 53 -9.75 11.59 -26.96
N GLN A 54 -10.13 11.64 -25.67
CA GLN A 54 -9.29 11.14 -24.58
C GLN A 54 -9.04 9.63 -24.73
N GLY A 55 -10.09 8.84 -25.03
CA GLY A 55 -9.92 7.40 -25.28
C GLY A 55 -9.01 7.08 -26.46
N TRP A 56 -8.99 7.92 -27.51
CA TRP A 56 -8.19 7.68 -28.71
C TRP A 56 -6.71 8.02 -28.48
N VAL A 57 -6.42 9.13 -27.79
CA VAL A 57 -5.04 9.54 -27.48
C VAL A 57 -4.41 8.59 -26.45
N PHE A 58 -5.13 8.25 -25.37
CA PHE A 58 -4.61 7.30 -24.38
C PHE A 58 -4.43 5.89 -24.97
N GLY A 59 -5.38 5.43 -25.81
CA GLY A 59 -5.25 4.17 -26.53
C GLY A 59 -4.04 4.15 -27.48
N SER A 60 -3.82 5.23 -28.22
CA SER A 60 -2.67 5.35 -29.12
C SER A 60 -1.35 5.39 -28.36
N ALA A 61 -1.28 6.11 -27.24
CA ALA A 61 -0.05 6.18 -26.42
C ALA A 61 0.31 4.81 -25.85
N ILE A 62 -0.68 4.06 -25.35
CA ILE A 62 -0.47 2.69 -24.86
C ILE A 62 -0.02 1.77 -26.00
N ALA A 63 -0.71 1.79 -27.15
CA ALA A 63 -0.36 0.96 -28.29
C ALA A 63 1.05 1.27 -28.83
N ALA A 64 1.42 2.55 -28.93
CA ALA A 64 2.76 2.96 -29.36
C ALA A 64 3.84 2.50 -28.37
N SER A 65 3.59 2.59 -27.06
CA SER A 65 4.49 2.09 -26.02
C SER A 65 4.72 0.58 -26.16
N VAL A 66 3.65 -0.20 -26.31
CA VAL A 66 3.73 -1.66 -26.48
C VAL A 66 4.49 -2.02 -27.76
N LEU A 67 4.21 -1.33 -28.87
CA LEU A 67 4.91 -1.54 -30.13
C LEU A 67 6.38 -1.16 -30.03
N LEU A 68 6.74 -0.08 -29.34
CA LEU A 68 8.13 0.32 -29.15
C LEU A 68 8.89 -0.73 -28.33
N LEU A 69 8.30 -1.19 -27.22
CA LEU A 69 8.90 -2.28 -26.43
C LEU A 69 9.05 -3.56 -27.25
N PHE A 70 8.01 -3.97 -27.98
CA PHE A 70 8.04 -5.19 -28.78
C PHE A 70 9.06 -5.11 -29.91
N THR A 71 9.11 -3.98 -30.63
CA THR A 71 10.10 -3.75 -31.68
C THR A 71 11.52 -3.67 -31.12
N SER A 72 11.72 -3.03 -29.97
CA SER A 72 13.01 -2.99 -29.28
C SER A 72 13.50 -4.40 -28.96
N VAL A 73 12.68 -5.23 -28.30
CA VAL A 73 13.05 -6.62 -27.97
C VAL A 73 13.30 -7.47 -29.23
N ARG A 74 12.56 -7.22 -30.31
CA ARG A 74 12.64 -8.03 -31.54
C ARG A 74 13.79 -7.62 -32.47
N LEU A 75 14.08 -6.32 -32.60
CA LEU A 75 15.14 -5.82 -33.48
C LEU A 75 16.50 -5.70 -32.77
N LEU A 76 16.51 -5.52 -31.45
CA LEU A 76 17.71 -5.44 -30.63
C LEU A 76 17.73 -6.66 -29.70
N PRO A 77 18.00 -7.88 -30.23
CA PRO A 77 18.16 -9.03 -29.36
C PRO A 77 19.28 -8.73 -28.35
N PRO A 78 19.08 -9.05 -27.06
CA PRO A 78 20.13 -8.86 -26.08
C PRO A 78 21.36 -9.63 -26.53
N LYS A 79 22.52 -8.97 -26.50
CA LYS A 79 23.79 -9.63 -26.81
C LYS A 79 23.98 -10.78 -25.80
N SER A 80 24.01 -12.01 -26.30
CA SER A 80 24.37 -13.17 -25.49
C SER A 80 25.81 -13.02 -25.05
N LEU A 81 26.06 -13.10 -23.75
CA LEU A 81 27.41 -13.19 -23.22
C LEU A 81 28.04 -14.52 -23.65
N SER A 82 29.30 -14.47 -24.01
CA SER A 82 30.11 -15.67 -24.17
C SER A 82 30.29 -16.35 -22.81
N PRO A 83 30.55 -17.68 -22.77
CA PRO A 83 30.79 -18.39 -21.51
C PRO A 83 31.91 -17.78 -20.67
N GLN A 84 32.91 -17.17 -21.32
CA GLN A 84 33.98 -16.47 -20.65
C GLN A 84 33.51 -15.16 -19.99
N GLU A 85 32.77 -14.32 -20.71
CA GLU A 85 32.20 -13.08 -20.16
C GLU A 85 31.25 -13.38 -18.99
N THR A 86 30.51 -14.49 -19.04
CA THR A 86 29.68 -14.95 -17.92
C THR A 86 30.52 -15.37 -16.72
N ALA A 87 31.60 -16.13 -16.91
CA ALA A 87 32.48 -16.54 -15.82
C ALA A 87 33.20 -15.36 -15.16
N GLU A 88 33.61 -14.36 -15.95
CA GLU A 88 34.19 -13.11 -15.44
C GLU A 88 33.16 -12.33 -14.60
N LEU A 89 31.91 -12.28 -15.03
CA LEU A 89 30.83 -11.61 -14.29
C LEU A 89 30.51 -12.31 -12.96
N GLU A 90 30.43 -13.64 -12.96
CA GLU A 90 30.19 -14.43 -11.75
C GLU A 90 31.31 -14.23 -10.73
N THR A 91 32.56 -14.22 -11.19
CA THR A 91 33.74 -13.97 -10.34
C THR A 91 33.67 -12.57 -9.72
N PHE A 92 33.38 -11.54 -10.52
CA PHE A 92 33.23 -10.16 -10.03
C PHE A 92 32.12 -10.04 -8.98
N LEU A 93 30.99 -10.72 -9.17
CA LEU A 93 29.88 -10.69 -8.21
C LEU A 93 30.28 -11.32 -6.87
N ILE A 94 30.99 -12.45 -6.90
CA ILE A 94 31.48 -13.12 -5.69
C ILE A 94 32.47 -12.22 -4.94
N GLU A 95 33.44 -11.64 -5.63
CA GLU A 95 34.47 -10.77 -5.03
C GLU A 95 33.85 -9.52 -4.39
N ASN A 96 32.92 -8.86 -5.07
CA ASN A 96 32.27 -7.67 -4.51
C ASN A 96 31.31 -7.99 -3.37
N TRP A 97 30.64 -9.14 -3.44
CA TRP A 97 29.76 -9.57 -2.37
C TRP A 97 30.54 -9.75 -1.07
N GLU A 98 31.67 -10.45 -1.13
CA GLU A 98 32.55 -10.66 0.02
C GLU A 98 33.09 -9.34 0.58
N ALA A 99 33.48 -8.40 -0.28
CA ALA A 99 33.95 -7.08 0.13
C ALA A 99 32.89 -6.24 0.85
N VAL A 100 31.60 -6.38 0.49
CA VAL A 100 30.50 -5.62 1.11
C VAL A 100 30.02 -6.27 2.41
N THR A 101 30.03 -7.61 2.50
CA THR A 101 29.48 -8.32 3.66
C THR A 101 30.47 -8.54 4.79
N THR A 102 31.77 -8.38 4.54
CA THR A 102 32.79 -8.63 5.57
C THR A 102 33.16 -7.31 6.25
N PRO A 103 32.69 -7.04 7.48
CA PRO A 103 33.11 -5.86 8.22
C PRO A 103 34.62 -5.94 8.50
N ALA A 104 35.35 -4.87 8.23
CA ALA A 104 36.76 -4.78 8.62
C ALA A 104 36.84 -4.92 10.15
N GLU A 105 37.55 -5.94 10.64
CA GLU A 105 37.82 -6.15 12.05
C GLU A 105 38.59 -4.95 12.61
N THR A 106 37.87 -3.93 13.04
CA THR A 106 38.45 -2.80 13.74
C THR A 106 38.50 -3.21 15.21
N GLU A 107 39.58 -3.88 15.60
CA GLU A 107 39.93 -4.18 17.00
C GLU A 107 39.85 -2.87 17.80
N THR A 108 38.73 -2.70 18.48
CA THR A 108 38.48 -1.56 19.36
C THR A 108 38.90 -1.99 20.76
N SER A 109 40.21 -2.16 20.96
CA SER A 109 40.85 -2.43 22.25
C SER A 109 40.87 -1.16 23.10
N TRP A 110 39.78 -0.91 23.83
CA TRP A 110 39.75 0.12 24.88
C TRP A 110 40.11 -0.49 26.23
N PHE A 111 41.42 -0.48 26.45
CA PHE A 111 42.12 -0.56 27.73
C PHE A 111 41.36 0.14 28.87
N ILE A 112 41.03 -0.55 29.95
CA ILE A 112 40.66 0.05 31.24
C ILE A 112 41.72 -0.38 32.26
N PRO A 113 42.58 0.53 32.76
CA PRO A 113 43.47 0.22 33.87
C PRO A 113 42.68 0.19 35.18
N GLU A 114 42.65 -0.98 35.84
CA GLU A 114 42.22 -1.09 37.24
C GLU A 114 43.28 -0.52 38.17
N GLN A 115 42.86 0.33 39.11
CA GLN A 115 43.41 0.41 40.48
C GLN A 115 42.62 1.42 41.34
N PRO A 116 42.63 1.32 42.68
CA PRO A 116 42.90 0.17 43.55
C PRO A 116 41.67 -0.31 44.35
#